data_AF-A0A929H0B9-F1
#
_entry.id   AF-A0A929H0B9-F1
#
_cell.length_a   1.000
_cell.length_b   1.000
_cell.length_c   1.000
_cell.angle_alpha   90.00
_cell.angle_beta   90.00
_cell.angle_gamma   90.00
#
_symmetry.space_group_name_H-M   'P 1'
#
loop_
_entity.id
_entity.type
_entity.pdbx_description
1 polymer ?
#
loop_
_entity_poly.entity_id
_entity_poly.type
_entity_poly.pdbx_seq_one_letter_code
_entity_poly.pdbx_strand_id
1 'polypeptide(L)'
;MSATTVQSVYFDKPGKQNTVRTLEVAKQRADELGIRTVLVASTRGETGVQAARLFQGYDVVVVTHITGFSEPNAQELTEENRATIEAHGAKLLTCQHAFGGISRAVRKKWGTYEIDEIVAQTLRTFGEGMKVVVEIALMAADAGLVRVGEPCIAIA
;
A
#
# COMPACT_ATOMS: atom_id res chain seq x y z
N MET A 1 -4.58 -24.79 -23.57
CA MET A 1 -5.09 -23.91 -22.51
C MET A 1 -4.38 -24.28 -21.23
N SER A 2 -3.69 -23.35 -20.57
CA SER A 2 -3.17 -23.60 -19.22
C SER A 2 -4.24 -23.15 -18.22
N ALA A 3 -4.70 -24.06 -17.38
CA ALA A 3 -5.56 -23.72 -16.26
C ALA A 3 -4.66 -23.31 -15.08
N THR A 4 -4.92 -22.15 -14.49
CA THR A 4 -4.25 -21.71 -13.25
C THR A 4 -5.26 -21.75 -12.11
N THR A 5 -4.92 -22.46 -11.05
CA THR A 5 -5.72 -22.47 -9.80
C THR A 5 -5.04 -21.55 -8.81
N VAL A 6 -5.82 -20.69 -8.16
CA VAL A 6 -5.33 -19.74 -7.15
C VAL A 6 -6.12 -19.94 -5.88
N GLN A 7 -5.42 -20.08 -4.76
CA GLN A 7 -6.04 -20.11 -3.44
C GLN A 7 -6.28 -18.66 -2.97
N SER A 8 -7.48 -18.39 -2.47
CA SER A 8 -7.88 -17.07 -1.98
C SER A 8 -8.40 -17.16 -0.54
N VAL A 9 -8.16 -16.12 0.24
CA VAL A 9 -8.68 -15.98 1.61
C VAL A 9 -9.64 -14.80 1.65
N TYR A 10 -10.84 -15.04 2.18
CA TYR A 10 -11.84 -14.00 2.43
C TYR A 10 -11.96 -13.79 3.94
N PHE A 11 -12.02 -12.52 4.35
CA PHE A 11 -12.25 -12.14 5.73
C PHE A 11 -13.70 -11.71 5.91
N ASP A 12 -14.36 -12.21 6.96
CA ASP A 12 -15.76 -11.88 7.23
C ASP A 12 -16.00 -10.40 7.53
N LYS A 13 -14.99 -9.72 8.07
CA LYS A 13 -15.04 -8.29 8.43
C LYS A 13 -13.75 -7.59 8.03
N PRO A 14 -13.82 -6.33 7.58
CA PRO A 14 -12.63 -5.51 7.35
C PRO A 14 -11.97 -5.08 8.68
N GLY A 15 -10.69 -4.72 8.63
CA GLY A 15 -10.00 -4.05 9.74
C GLY A 15 -8.67 -4.68 10.16
N LYS A 16 -8.03 -4.02 11.13
CA LYS A 16 -6.67 -4.32 11.63
C LYS A 16 -6.49 -5.72 12.20
N GLN A 17 -7.58 -6.38 12.61
CA GLN A 17 -7.54 -7.76 13.10
C GLN A 17 -7.04 -8.75 12.04
N ASN A 18 -7.14 -8.39 10.75
CA ASN A 18 -6.71 -9.25 9.65
C ASN A 18 -5.23 -9.05 9.27
N THR A 19 -4.56 -7.98 9.75
CA THR A 19 -3.25 -7.56 9.24
C THR A 19 -2.20 -8.67 9.27
N VAL A 20 -2.06 -9.37 10.40
CA VAL A 20 -1.09 -10.47 10.55
C VAL A 20 -1.36 -11.55 9.52
N ARG A 21 -2.62 -11.99 9.39
CA ARG A 21 -3.01 -13.04 8.46
C ARG A 21 -2.82 -12.62 7.00
N THR A 22 -3.12 -11.37 6.66
CA THR A 22 -2.88 -10.82 5.32
C THR A 22 -1.40 -10.84 4.98
N LEU A 23 -0.52 -10.43 5.90
CA LEU A 23 0.93 -10.44 5.69
C LEU A 23 1.46 -11.87 5.49
N GLU A 24 0.99 -12.85 6.27
CA GLU A 24 1.35 -14.26 6.11
C GLU A 24 0.95 -14.81 4.73
N VAL A 25 -0.30 -14.59 4.32
CA VAL A 25 -0.81 -15.06 3.01
C VAL A 25 -0.04 -14.38 1.87
N ALA A 26 0.24 -13.09 1.99
CA ALA A 26 1.05 -12.35 1.03
C ALA A 26 2.48 -12.91 0.95
N LYS A 27 3.12 -13.21 2.09
CA LYS A 27 4.46 -13.80 2.15
C LYS A 27 4.50 -15.17 1.48
N GLN A 28 3.56 -16.04 1.81
CA GLN A 28 3.43 -17.36 1.20
C GLN A 28 3.30 -17.23 -0.32
N ARG A 29 2.43 -16.32 -0.80
CA ARG A 29 2.23 -16.13 -2.23
C ARG A 29 3.46 -15.55 -2.93
N ALA A 30 4.17 -14.64 -2.27
CA ALA A 30 5.41 -14.08 -2.77
C ALA A 30 6.49 -15.17 -2.93
N ASP A 31 6.62 -16.06 -1.94
CA ASP A 31 7.52 -17.22 -1.99
C ASP A 31 7.18 -18.16 -3.15
N GLU A 32 5.91 -18.57 -3.27
CA GLU A 32 5.43 -19.48 -4.32
C GLU A 32 5.70 -18.97 -5.73
N LEU A 33 5.57 -17.65 -5.94
CA LEU A 33 5.76 -17.02 -7.24
C LEU A 33 7.19 -16.51 -7.47
N GLY A 34 8.08 -16.61 -6.48
CA GLY A 34 9.42 -16.04 -6.55
C GLY A 34 9.43 -14.50 -6.67
N ILE A 35 8.38 -13.82 -6.24
CA ILE A 35 8.27 -12.36 -6.29
C ILE A 35 8.99 -11.77 -5.08
N ARG A 36 9.94 -10.86 -5.30
CA ARG A 36 10.75 -10.24 -4.24
C ARG A 36 10.38 -8.80 -3.92
N THR A 37 9.60 -8.14 -4.77
CA THR A 37 9.16 -6.76 -4.57
C THR A 37 7.84 -6.73 -3.78
N VAL A 38 7.84 -6.04 -2.65
CA VAL A 38 6.68 -5.95 -1.74
C VAL A 38 6.36 -4.50 -1.42
N LEU A 39 5.13 -4.08 -1.68
CA LEU A 39 4.61 -2.76 -1.40
C LEU A 39 3.61 -2.85 -0.24
N VAL A 40 3.76 -1.99 0.77
CA VAL A 40 2.90 -2.04 1.96
C VAL A 40 2.42 -0.65 2.33
N ALA A 41 1.11 -0.44 2.36
CA ALA A 41 0.52 0.78 2.90
C ALA A 41 0.65 0.79 4.43
N SER A 42 1.11 1.91 5.01
CA SER A 42 1.12 2.08 6.46
C SER A 42 1.04 3.55 6.87
N THR A 43 -0.04 3.91 7.58
CA THR A 43 -0.26 5.29 8.04
C THR A 43 0.65 5.65 9.21
N ARG A 44 0.53 4.92 10.35
CA ARG A 44 1.33 5.17 11.57
C ARG A 44 2.62 4.36 11.63
N GLY A 45 2.81 3.42 10.70
CA GLY A 45 4.00 2.59 10.58
C GLY A 45 3.89 1.18 11.20
N GLU A 46 2.84 0.85 11.95
CA GLU A 46 2.76 -0.47 12.62
C GLU A 46 2.77 -1.63 11.63
N THR A 47 1.98 -1.55 10.55
CA THR A 47 1.98 -2.54 9.47
C THR A 47 3.33 -2.55 8.73
N GLY A 48 3.93 -1.38 8.51
CA GLY A 48 5.24 -1.25 7.88
C GLY A 48 6.34 -1.96 8.67
N VAL A 49 6.35 -1.81 10.01
CA VAL A 49 7.28 -2.51 10.90
C VAL A 49 7.09 -4.03 10.83
N GLN A 50 5.84 -4.51 10.87
CA GLN A 50 5.55 -5.94 10.77
C GLN A 50 6.00 -6.49 9.41
N ALA A 51 5.74 -5.78 8.32
CA ALA A 51 6.17 -6.17 6.99
C ALA A 51 7.69 -6.16 6.84
N ALA A 52 8.38 -5.11 7.29
CA ALA A 52 9.83 -5.03 7.21
C ALA A 52 10.50 -6.20 7.94
N ARG A 53 9.94 -6.65 9.08
CA ARG A 53 10.42 -7.83 9.80
C ARG A 53 10.09 -9.15 9.10
N LEU A 54 8.87 -9.31 8.59
CA LEU A 54 8.42 -10.57 7.98
C LEU A 54 9.09 -10.85 6.62
N PHE A 55 9.32 -9.79 5.86
CA PHE A 55 9.86 -9.84 4.50
C PHE A 55 11.36 -9.55 4.46
N GLN A 56 12.13 -10.02 5.45
CA GLN A 56 13.59 -9.94 5.39
C GLN A 56 14.13 -10.65 4.13
N GLY A 57 15.04 -9.99 3.42
CA GLY A 57 15.56 -10.46 2.13
C GLY A 57 14.67 -10.14 0.91
N TYR A 58 13.62 -9.33 1.08
CA TYR A 58 12.79 -8.78 0.01
C TYR A 58 13.07 -7.30 -0.21
N ASP A 59 12.70 -6.81 -1.39
CA ASP A 59 12.66 -5.38 -1.70
C ASP A 59 11.34 -4.79 -1.17
N VAL A 60 11.33 -4.41 0.11
CA VAL A 60 10.15 -3.85 0.77
C VAL A 60 10.11 -2.33 0.62
N VAL A 61 8.98 -1.82 0.13
CA VAL A 61 8.65 -0.39 0.10
C VAL A 61 7.41 -0.15 0.96
N VAL A 62 7.57 0.58 2.05
CA VAL A 62 6.47 1.04 2.89
C VAL A 62 6.02 2.40 2.40
N VAL A 63 4.76 2.50 1.99
CA VAL A 63 4.13 3.73 1.47
C VAL A 63 3.26 4.33 2.57
N THR A 64 3.59 5.56 2.99
CA THR A 64 2.89 6.28 4.06
C THR A 64 1.83 7.23 3.53
N HIS A 65 1.04 7.81 4.44
CA HIS A 65 0.21 8.96 4.10
C HIS A 65 1.04 10.18 3.68
N ILE A 66 0.44 11.04 2.85
CA ILE A 66 0.96 12.38 2.59
C ILE A 66 1.18 13.16 3.90
N THR A 67 2.26 13.93 3.95
CA THR A 67 2.39 14.99 4.96
C THR A 67 1.24 15.97 4.78
N GLY A 68 0.55 16.33 5.85
CA GLY A 68 -0.62 17.21 5.78
C GLY A 68 -1.97 16.50 5.68
N PHE A 69 -2.04 15.16 5.76
CA PHE A 69 -3.29 14.43 5.59
C PHE A 69 -4.29 14.68 6.73
N SER A 70 -3.86 14.45 7.97
CA SER A 70 -4.67 14.64 9.18
C SER A 70 -4.73 16.10 9.61
N GLU A 71 -3.58 16.79 9.60
CA GLU A 71 -3.43 18.20 9.93
C GLU A 71 -2.26 18.84 9.16
N PRO A 72 -2.27 20.17 8.93
CA PRO A 72 -1.23 20.85 8.15
C PRO A 72 0.17 20.63 8.71
N ASN A 73 1.13 20.34 7.82
CA ASN A 73 2.57 20.18 8.13
C ASN A 73 2.94 19.02 9.06
N ALA A 74 2.00 18.10 9.37
CA ALA A 74 2.28 16.93 10.20
C ALA A 74 2.36 15.64 9.37
N GLN A 75 3.14 14.69 9.88
CA GLN A 75 3.21 13.33 9.37
C GLN A 75 2.71 12.35 10.44
N GLU A 76 1.89 11.38 10.03
CA GLU A 76 1.29 10.39 10.92
C GLU A 76 2.24 9.22 11.23
N LEU A 77 3.20 8.95 10.34
CA LEU A 77 4.28 8.00 10.60
C LEU A 77 5.12 8.49 11.79
N THR A 78 5.21 7.67 12.83
CA THR A 78 6.02 7.97 14.02
C THR A 78 7.51 7.80 13.73
N GLU A 79 8.35 8.60 14.37
CA GLU A 79 9.82 8.50 14.24
C GLU A 79 10.36 7.15 14.74
N GLU A 80 9.73 6.57 15.77
CA GLU A 80 10.06 5.23 16.25
C GLU A 80 9.82 4.14 15.19
N ASN A 81 8.65 4.16 14.56
CA ASN A 81 8.33 3.20 13.51
C ASN A 81 9.17 3.46 12.26
N ARG A 82 9.43 4.72 11.89
CA ARG A 82 10.35 5.09 10.80
C ARG A 82 11.71 4.44 11.01
N ALA A 83 12.34 4.71 12.15
CA ALA A 83 13.66 4.18 12.47
C ALA A 83 13.66 2.64 12.46
N THR A 84 12.60 2.01 12.96
CA THR A 84 12.48 0.56 12.96
C THR A 84 12.34 -0.01 11.54
N ILE A 85 11.55 0.62 10.66
CA ILE A 85 11.36 0.19 9.26
C ILE A 85 12.69 0.29 8.50
N GLU A 86 13.37 1.43 8.62
CA GLU A 86 14.66 1.69 7.95
C GLU A 86 15.76 0.76 8.47
N ALA A 87 15.81 0.49 9.78
CA ALA A 87 16.77 -0.44 10.38
C ALA A 87 16.61 -1.89 9.89
N HIS A 88 15.42 -2.26 9.42
CA HIS A 88 15.15 -3.56 8.80
C HIS A 88 15.35 -3.56 7.27
N GLY A 89 15.89 -2.47 6.71
CA GLY A 89 16.27 -2.35 5.30
C GLY A 89 15.12 -2.00 4.34
N ALA A 90 13.92 -1.72 4.86
CA ALA A 90 12.79 -1.32 4.03
C ALA A 90 12.89 0.16 3.61
N LYS A 91 12.48 0.46 2.38
CA LYS A 91 12.41 1.84 1.86
C LYS A 91 11.11 2.48 2.30
N LEU A 92 11.14 3.77 2.60
CA LEU A 92 9.95 4.56 2.91
C LEU A 92 9.61 5.51 1.77
N LEU A 93 8.33 5.56 1.41
CA LEU A 93 7.79 6.50 0.43
C LEU A 93 6.68 7.34 1.06
N THR A 94 6.91 8.65 1.11
CA THR A 94 5.89 9.65 1.43
C THR A 94 5.73 10.55 0.23
N CYS A 95 4.60 10.45 -0.48
CA CYS A 95 4.31 11.29 -1.64
C CYS A 95 2.80 11.45 -1.82
N GLN A 96 2.40 12.30 -2.77
CA GLN A 96 0.99 12.54 -3.10
C GLN A 96 0.25 11.21 -3.38
N HIS A 97 -0.92 11.02 -2.77
CA HIS A 97 -1.81 9.91 -3.13
C HIS A 97 -2.19 10.00 -4.61
N ALA A 98 -1.95 8.93 -5.38
CA ALA A 98 -2.21 8.90 -6.83
C ALA A 98 -3.70 9.06 -7.15
N PHE A 99 -4.60 8.52 -6.31
CA PHE A 99 -6.05 8.67 -6.45
C PHE A 99 -6.63 9.67 -5.45
N GLY A 100 -5.98 10.83 -5.35
CA GLY A 100 -6.49 11.94 -4.60
C GLY A 100 -5.88 13.25 -5.07
N GLY A 101 -4.57 13.38 -4.93
CA GLY A 101 -3.80 14.56 -5.36
C GLY A 101 -4.51 15.92 -5.33
N ILE A 102 -4.28 16.69 -6.39
CA ILE A 102 -4.90 17.99 -6.61
C ILE A 102 -6.41 17.85 -6.81
N SER A 103 -6.86 16.79 -7.46
CA SER A 103 -8.27 16.49 -7.72
C SER A 103 -9.12 16.47 -6.45
N ARG A 104 -8.59 15.97 -5.33
CA ARG A 104 -9.23 16.01 -4.00
C ARG A 104 -9.45 17.45 -3.53
N ALA A 105 -8.50 18.35 -3.78
CA ALA A 105 -8.65 19.76 -3.43
C ALA A 105 -9.74 20.42 -4.29
N VAL A 106 -9.77 20.12 -5.59
CA VAL A 106 -10.82 20.60 -6.51
C VAL A 106 -12.20 20.13 -6.05
N ARG A 107 -12.38 18.83 -5.81
CA ARG A 107 -13.63 18.28 -5.28
C ARG A 107 -14.06 18.94 -3.98
N LYS A 108 -13.16 19.05 -2.98
CA LYS A 108 -13.50 19.63 -1.68
C LYS A 108 -13.94 21.10 -1.80
N LYS A 109 -13.32 21.86 -2.71
CA LYS A 109 -13.62 23.27 -2.91
C LYS A 109 -14.91 23.50 -3.71
N TRP A 110 -15.16 22.69 -4.73
CA TRP A 110 -16.21 22.95 -5.73
C TRP A 110 -17.36 21.93 -5.71
N GLY A 111 -17.27 20.85 -4.93
CA GLY A 111 -18.30 19.81 -4.86
C GLY A 111 -18.49 19.02 -6.15
N THR A 112 -17.42 18.86 -6.95
CA THR A 112 -17.45 18.18 -8.27
C THR A 112 -16.84 16.78 -8.24
N TYR A 113 -17.02 16.02 -9.32
CA TYR A 113 -16.36 14.73 -9.54
C TYR A 113 -15.08 14.90 -10.36
N GLU A 114 -14.11 14.04 -10.08
CA GLU A 114 -12.80 13.99 -10.75
C GLU A 114 -12.49 12.55 -11.20
N ILE A 115 -11.67 12.41 -12.24
CA ILE A 115 -11.40 11.12 -12.89
C ILE A 115 -10.75 10.11 -11.93
N ASP A 116 -9.79 10.57 -11.13
CA ASP A 116 -9.06 9.76 -10.17
C ASP A 116 -10.00 9.22 -9.06
N GLU A 117 -11.01 9.99 -8.68
CA GLU A 117 -12.03 9.54 -7.74
C GLU A 117 -12.98 8.50 -8.34
N ILE A 118 -13.37 8.63 -9.62
CA ILE A 118 -14.18 7.61 -10.29
C ILE A 118 -13.44 6.26 -10.28
N VAL A 119 -12.13 6.28 -10.56
CA VAL A 119 -11.29 5.07 -10.49
C VAL A 119 -11.22 4.54 -9.06
N ALA A 120 -10.98 5.41 -8.07
CA ALA A 120 -10.94 5.01 -6.66
C ALA A 120 -12.25 4.39 -6.17
N GLN A 121 -13.39 4.99 -6.49
CA GLN A 121 -14.71 4.47 -6.09
C GLN A 121 -15.02 3.15 -6.80
N THR A 122 -14.61 3.00 -8.05
CA THR A 122 -14.72 1.71 -8.77
C THR A 122 -13.93 0.63 -8.05
N LEU A 123 -12.67 0.87 -7.67
CA LEU A 123 -11.85 -0.10 -6.94
C LEU A 123 -12.41 -0.41 -5.54
N ARG A 124 -13.01 0.58 -4.87
CA ARG A 124 -13.66 0.40 -3.56
C ARG A 124 -14.87 -0.52 -3.58
N THR A 125 -15.42 -0.84 -4.74
CA THR A 125 -16.47 -1.89 -4.85
C THR A 125 -15.97 -3.26 -4.36
N PHE A 126 -14.66 -3.51 -4.43
CA PHE A 126 -14.00 -4.68 -3.85
C PHE A 126 -13.58 -4.50 -2.38
N GLY A 127 -13.65 -3.27 -1.86
CA GLY A 127 -13.20 -2.86 -0.52
C GLY A 127 -12.13 -1.75 -0.55
N GLU A 128 -12.01 -1.02 0.56
CA GLU A 128 -11.03 0.08 0.69
C GLU A 128 -9.60 -0.36 0.39
N GLY A 129 -9.19 -1.54 0.87
CA GLY A 129 -7.85 -2.08 0.65
C GLY A 129 -7.53 -2.30 -0.83
N MET A 130 -8.50 -2.71 -1.65
CA MET A 130 -8.28 -2.93 -3.10
C MET A 130 -7.88 -1.63 -3.80
N LYS A 131 -8.54 -0.53 -3.46
CA LYS A 131 -8.16 0.79 -3.98
C LYS A 131 -6.75 1.17 -3.53
N VAL A 132 -6.41 0.93 -2.26
CA VAL A 132 -5.11 1.31 -1.69
C VAL A 132 -3.97 0.51 -2.33
N VAL A 133 -4.11 -0.80 -2.54
CA VAL A 133 -3.03 -1.61 -3.17
C VAL A 133 -2.68 -1.14 -4.59
N VAL A 134 -3.68 -0.70 -5.36
CA VAL A 134 -3.45 -0.12 -6.69
C VAL A 134 -2.82 1.27 -6.58
N GLU A 135 -3.28 2.09 -5.65
CA GLU A 135 -2.76 3.45 -5.43
C GLU A 135 -1.27 3.44 -5.05
N ILE A 136 -0.87 2.60 -4.10
CA ILE A 136 0.53 2.53 -3.66
C ILE A 136 1.45 1.93 -4.73
N ALA A 137 0.93 1.07 -5.61
CA ALA A 137 1.68 0.53 -6.74
C ALA A 137 2.05 1.63 -7.74
N LEU A 138 1.10 2.50 -8.08
CA LEU A 138 1.36 3.66 -8.92
C LEU A 138 2.35 4.62 -8.26
N MET A 139 2.13 4.96 -6.98
CA MET A 139 3.02 5.85 -6.22
C MET A 139 4.46 5.33 -6.18
N ALA A 140 4.65 4.04 -5.92
CA ALA A 140 5.98 3.42 -5.84
C ALA A 140 6.68 3.36 -7.21
N ALA A 141 5.93 3.09 -8.27
CA ALA A 141 6.45 3.07 -9.63
C ALA A 141 6.89 4.47 -10.10
N ASP A 142 6.05 5.48 -9.88
CA ASP A 142 6.36 6.88 -10.24
C ASP A 142 7.56 7.43 -9.46
N ALA A 143 7.75 6.97 -8.21
CA ALA A 143 8.91 7.30 -7.40
C ALA A 143 10.20 6.55 -7.80
N GLY A 144 10.14 5.64 -8.79
CA GLY A 144 11.27 4.83 -9.23
C GLY A 144 11.73 3.77 -8.22
N LEU A 145 10.87 3.43 -7.24
CA LEU A 145 11.20 2.46 -6.20
C LEU A 145 10.93 1.01 -6.64
N VAL A 146 10.11 0.83 -7.67
CA VAL A 146 9.81 -0.46 -8.30
C VAL A 146 9.85 -0.34 -9.83
N ARG A 147 10.07 -1.47 -10.51
CA ARG A 147 10.12 -1.52 -11.98
C ARG A 147 8.75 -1.86 -12.56
N VAL A 148 8.33 -1.10 -13.55
CA VAL A 148 7.14 -1.42 -14.35
C VAL A 148 7.45 -2.59 -15.28
N GLY A 149 6.51 -3.53 -15.40
CA GLY A 149 6.65 -4.76 -16.18
C GLY A 149 7.15 -5.96 -15.38
N GLU A 150 7.58 -5.77 -14.13
CA GLU A 150 7.91 -6.83 -13.19
C GLU A 150 6.76 -7.02 -12.17
N PRO A 151 6.41 -8.25 -11.79
CA PRO A 151 5.40 -8.49 -10.75
C PRO A 151 5.83 -7.98 -9.37
N CYS A 152 4.87 -7.50 -8.57
CA CYS A 152 5.05 -7.17 -7.16
C CYS A 152 3.85 -7.66 -6.33
N ILE A 153 4.04 -7.75 -5.01
CA ILE A 153 2.95 -7.99 -4.05
C ILE A 153 2.61 -6.66 -3.38
N ALA A 154 1.36 -6.20 -3.48
CA ALA A 154 0.88 -4.98 -2.82
C ALA A 154 -0.09 -5.33 -1.69
N ILE A 155 0.10 -4.69 -0.53
CA ILE A 155 -0.58 -5.01 0.74
C ILE A 155 -1.14 -3.72 1.35
N ALA A 156 -2.40 -3.77 1.81
CA ALA A 156 -3.11 -2.68 2.47
C ALA A 156 -4.02 -3.17 3.60
#